data_AF-A0A662W0V6-F1
#
_entry.id   AF-A0A662W0V6-F1
#
_cell.length_a   1.000
_cell.length_b   1.000
_cell.length_c   1.000
_cell.angle_alpha   90.00
_cell.angle_beta   90.00
_cell.angle_gamma   90.00
#
_symmetry.space_group_name_H-M   'P 1'
#
loop_
_entity.id
_entity.type
_entity.pdbx_description
1 polymer ?
#
loop_
_entity_poly.entity_id
_entity_poly.type
_entity_poly.pdbx_seq_one_letter_code
_entity_poly.pdbx_strand_id
1 'polypeptide(L)'
;KLEQADTVIAVGMENPNPIVHVPGSVLNVGAMEVSQMEDVLGVGKGEWSLYKHGMSPSIVSVIEAYYDELLRIADSIGIQLLTYKKEQFYHKHTIMHESFLAPFYEASPIMGIKGPLSVEDRYFTEDIPIGSVTAWRLAREFGVEVPVIESLIKLGSIICGRDFFEEGRTLEELGIADLGREELIKYLRG
;
A
#
# COMPACT_ATOMS: atom_id res chain seq x y z
N LYS A 1 -6.01 -9.48 -19.18
CA LYS A 1 -7.38 -10.07 -19.30
C LYS A 1 -8.17 -9.53 -18.11
N LEU A 2 -9.44 -9.15 -18.26
CA LEU A 2 -10.24 -8.76 -17.10
C LEU A 2 -10.60 -10.02 -16.31
N GLU A 3 -10.42 -9.97 -15.00
CA GLU A 3 -10.76 -11.05 -14.07
C GLU A 3 -11.82 -10.56 -13.09
N GLN A 4 -12.71 -11.46 -12.70
CA GLN A 4 -13.79 -11.15 -11.77
C GLN A 4 -13.24 -11.21 -10.34
N ALA A 5 -13.32 -10.10 -9.61
CA ALA A 5 -13.05 -10.04 -8.17
C ALA A 5 -14.25 -10.58 -7.37
N ASP A 6 -14.03 -10.98 -6.11
CA ASP A 6 -15.08 -11.52 -5.22
C ASP A 6 -16.11 -10.45 -4.84
N THR A 7 -15.64 -9.29 -4.38
CA THR A 7 -16.49 -8.18 -3.94
C THR A 7 -15.88 -6.82 -4.29
N VAL A 8 -16.66 -5.73 -4.20
CA VAL A 8 -16.14 -4.36 -4.37
C VAL A 8 -15.09 -3.99 -3.31
N ILE A 9 -15.21 -4.53 -2.09
CA ILE A 9 -14.18 -4.37 -1.05
C ILE A 9 -12.91 -5.12 -1.44
N ALA A 10 -13.01 -6.30 -2.04
CA ALA A 10 -11.85 -7.03 -2.56
C ALA A 10 -11.08 -6.17 -3.57
N VAL A 11 -11.79 -5.53 -4.52
CA VAL A 11 -11.17 -4.62 -5.51
C VAL A 11 -10.42 -3.47 -4.82
N GLY A 12 -10.99 -2.89 -3.77
CA GLY A 12 -10.34 -1.82 -3.01
C GLY A 12 -9.10 -2.31 -2.26
N MET A 13 -9.17 -3.49 -1.64
CA MET A 13 -8.07 -4.10 -0.88
C MET A 13 -6.96 -4.67 -1.78
N GLU A 14 -7.29 -5.03 -3.03
CA GLU A 14 -6.34 -5.51 -4.05
C GLU A 14 -5.61 -4.37 -4.76
N ASN A 15 -5.95 -3.10 -4.46
CA ASN A 15 -5.23 -1.97 -5.01
C ASN A 15 -3.74 -2.06 -4.59
N PRO A 16 -2.80 -2.21 -5.54
CA PRO A 16 -1.38 -2.34 -5.20
C PRO A 16 -0.80 -1.04 -4.65
N ASN A 17 -1.42 0.12 -4.92
CA ASN A 17 -0.85 1.41 -4.57
C ASN A 17 -0.58 1.55 -3.05
N PRO A 18 -1.54 1.37 -2.13
CA PRO A 18 -1.24 1.47 -0.70
C PRO A 18 -0.24 0.42 -0.21
N ILE A 19 -0.30 -0.79 -0.76
CA ILE A 19 0.58 -1.91 -0.39
C ILE A 19 2.04 -1.58 -0.74
N VAL A 20 2.25 -0.84 -1.83
CA VAL A 20 3.58 -0.55 -2.40
C VAL A 20 4.10 0.81 -1.98
N HIS A 21 3.29 1.83 -2.24
CA HIS A 21 3.69 3.21 -2.11
C HIS A 21 3.86 3.59 -0.65
N VAL A 22 3.01 3.10 0.27
CA VAL A 22 3.09 3.50 1.67
C VAL A 22 4.37 2.98 2.33
N PRO A 23 4.69 1.66 2.34
CA PRO A 23 5.96 1.19 2.87
C PRO A 23 7.15 1.79 2.13
N GLY A 24 7.08 1.84 0.81
CA GLY A 24 8.16 2.34 -0.03
C GLY A 24 8.49 3.81 0.26
N SER A 25 7.48 4.67 0.39
CA SER A 25 7.66 6.11 0.54
C SER A 25 8.03 6.48 1.97
N VAL A 26 7.35 5.90 2.97
CA VAL A 26 7.66 6.13 4.40
C VAL A 26 9.10 5.73 4.70
N LEU A 27 9.56 4.58 4.22
CA LEU A 27 10.91 4.06 4.50
C LEU A 27 12.01 4.76 3.68
N ASN A 28 11.68 5.51 2.64
CA ASN A 28 12.64 6.26 1.82
C ASN A 28 12.53 7.77 1.96
N VAL A 29 11.66 8.30 2.83
CA VAL A 29 11.33 9.74 2.87
C VAL A 29 12.57 10.62 2.98
N GLY A 30 13.54 10.26 3.83
CA GLY A 30 14.77 11.03 3.97
C GLY A 30 15.64 11.03 2.72
N ALA A 31 15.81 9.89 2.05
CA ALA A 31 16.58 9.82 0.80
C ALA A 31 15.86 10.57 -0.34
N MET A 32 14.53 10.47 -0.38
CA MET A 32 13.69 11.21 -1.32
C MET A 32 13.84 12.72 -1.13
N GLU A 33 13.65 13.24 0.09
CA GLU A 33 13.75 14.68 0.35
C GLU A 33 15.18 15.20 0.15
N VAL A 34 16.20 14.48 0.63
CA VAL A 34 17.61 14.86 0.43
C VAL A 34 17.92 14.96 -1.06
N SER A 35 17.44 14.03 -1.90
CA SER A 35 17.64 14.11 -3.36
C SER A 35 16.97 15.32 -4.03
N GLN A 36 16.03 15.98 -3.36
CA GLN A 36 15.42 17.23 -3.86
C GLN A 36 16.13 18.50 -3.37
N MET A 37 16.96 18.36 -2.34
CA MET A 37 17.68 19.46 -1.68
C MET A 37 19.16 19.49 -2.07
N GLU A 38 19.78 18.32 -2.25
CA GLU A 38 21.21 18.13 -2.44
C GLU A 38 21.52 17.04 -3.46
N ASP A 39 22.64 17.19 -4.17
CA ASP A 39 23.10 16.20 -5.17
C ASP A 39 23.94 15.06 -4.55
N VAL A 40 24.02 14.97 -3.21
CA VAL A 40 24.90 14.03 -2.49
C VAL A 40 24.57 12.55 -2.72
N LEU A 41 23.33 12.25 -3.13
CA LEU A 41 22.87 10.89 -3.42
C LEU A 41 23.10 10.48 -4.88
N GLY A 42 23.62 11.37 -5.73
CA GLY A 42 23.80 11.11 -7.16
C GLY A 42 22.49 10.95 -7.93
N VAL A 43 21.37 11.37 -7.34
CA VAL A 43 20.04 11.43 -7.96
C VAL A 43 19.73 12.91 -8.16
N GLY A 44 19.60 13.35 -9.41
CA GLY A 44 19.27 14.74 -9.71
C GLY A 44 17.91 15.13 -9.16
N LYS A 45 17.74 16.42 -8.81
CA LYS A 45 16.44 16.97 -8.42
C LYS A 45 15.37 16.64 -9.46
N GLY A 46 14.22 16.13 -9.01
CA GLY A 46 13.14 15.66 -9.88
C GLY A 46 13.38 14.33 -10.58
N GLU A 47 14.51 13.65 -10.34
CA GLU A 47 14.83 12.33 -10.91
C GLU A 47 14.63 11.19 -9.91
N TRP A 48 14.22 11.47 -8.67
CA TRP A 48 13.88 10.43 -7.71
C TRP A 48 12.75 9.55 -8.25
N SER A 49 12.85 8.26 -7.97
CA SER A 49 11.92 7.23 -8.40
C SER A 49 11.90 6.18 -7.31
N LEU A 50 10.74 5.95 -6.73
CA LEU A 50 10.57 4.94 -5.70
C LEU A 50 11.04 3.56 -6.19
N TYR A 51 10.67 3.18 -7.41
CA TYR A 51 11.00 1.86 -7.96
C TYR A 51 12.48 1.69 -8.31
N LYS A 52 13.10 2.75 -8.85
CA LYS A 52 14.51 2.71 -9.23
C LYS A 52 15.44 2.82 -8.02
N HIS A 53 15.17 3.77 -7.13
CA HIS A 53 16.09 4.18 -6.07
C HIS A 53 15.66 3.67 -4.68
N GLY A 54 14.35 3.57 -4.42
CA GLY A 54 13.82 3.27 -3.09
C GLY A 54 13.50 1.80 -2.83
N MET A 55 13.39 0.94 -3.84
CA MET A 55 13.04 -0.46 -3.63
C MET A 55 14.28 -1.31 -3.37
N SER A 56 14.36 -1.86 -2.15
CA SER A 56 15.37 -2.83 -1.67
C SER A 56 14.70 -4.14 -1.21
N PRO A 57 15.41 -5.29 -1.14
CA PRO A 57 14.83 -6.54 -0.66
C PRO A 57 14.23 -6.46 0.76
N SER A 58 14.80 -5.63 1.64
CA SER A 58 14.27 -5.41 2.99
C SER A 58 12.97 -4.61 2.96
N ILE A 59 12.85 -3.62 2.07
CA ILE A 59 11.58 -2.88 1.90
C ILE A 59 10.51 -3.80 1.32
N VAL A 60 10.86 -4.67 0.37
CA VAL A 60 9.94 -5.70 -0.16
C VAL A 60 9.43 -6.60 0.97
N SER A 61 10.25 -6.98 1.96
CA SER A 61 9.76 -7.77 3.09
C SER A 61 8.72 -7.04 3.96
N VAL A 62 8.75 -5.70 4.03
CA VAL A 62 7.71 -4.91 4.72
C VAL A 62 6.43 -4.86 3.90
N ILE A 63 6.54 -4.77 2.57
CA ILE A 63 5.40 -4.85 1.64
C ILE A 63 4.71 -6.22 1.76
N GLU A 64 5.48 -7.31 1.81
CA GLU A 64 4.95 -8.66 2.06
C GLU A 64 4.21 -8.72 3.39
N ALA A 65 4.83 -8.24 4.46
CA ALA A 65 4.20 -8.25 5.78
C ALA A 65 2.90 -7.43 5.80
N TYR A 66 2.88 -6.25 5.17
CA TYR A 66 1.66 -5.44 5.00
C TYR A 66 0.57 -6.25 4.31
N TYR A 67 0.92 -6.89 3.19
CA TYR A 67 -0.01 -7.68 2.40
C TYR A 67 -0.56 -8.89 3.17
N ASP A 68 0.27 -9.57 3.96
CA ASP A 68 -0.17 -10.65 4.84
C ASP A 68 -1.21 -10.17 5.87
N GLU A 69 -1.12 -8.92 6.33
CA GLU A 69 -2.16 -8.33 7.19
C GLU A 69 -3.48 -8.11 6.43
N LEU A 70 -3.44 -7.67 5.17
CA LEU A 70 -4.63 -7.55 4.31
C LEU A 70 -5.32 -8.90 4.11
N LEU A 71 -4.55 -9.97 3.89
CA LEU A 71 -5.09 -11.32 3.78
C LEU A 71 -5.82 -11.76 5.05
N ARG A 72 -5.25 -11.45 6.23
CA ARG A 72 -5.90 -11.75 7.52
C ARG A 72 -7.18 -10.95 7.72
N ILE A 73 -7.22 -9.69 7.29
CA ILE A 73 -8.45 -8.89 7.29
C ILE A 73 -9.49 -9.54 6.39
N ALA A 74 -9.15 -9.89 5.14
CA ALA A 74 -10.08 -10.47 4.20
C ALA A 74 -10.67 -11.81 4.67
N ASP A 75 -9.83 -12.68 5.26
CA ASP A 75 -10.26 -13.96 5.86
C ASP A 75 -11.26 -13.74 7.01
N SER A 76 -11.00 -12.76 7.88
CA SER A 76 -11.91 -12.41 8.98
C SER A 76 -13.29 -11.98 8.49
N ILE A 77 -13.35 -11.32 7.32
CA ILE A 77 -14.60 -10.90 6.68
C ILE A 77 -15.23 -12.08 5.92
N GLY A 78 -14.44 -13.00 5.36
CA GLY A 78 -14.91 -14.07 4.47
C GLY A 78 -14.91 -13.68 2.98
N ILE A 79 -14.00 -12.79 2.61
CA ILE A 79 -13.75 -12.33 1.24
C ILE A 79 -12.43 -12.92 0.76
N GLN A 80 -12.37 -13.29 -0.52
CA GLN A 80 -11.14 -13.75 -1.15
C GLN A 80 -10.43 -12.60 -1.86
N LEU A 81 -9.14 -12.45 -1.59
CA LEU A 81 -8.24 -11.59 -2.36
C LEU A 81 -7.37 -12.43 -3.29
N LEU A 82 -6.90 -11.83 -4.38
CA LEU A 82 -5.83 -12.39 -5.21
C LEU A 82 -4.62 -12.71 -4.34
N THR A 83 -4.07 -13.93 -4.51
CA THR A 83 -2.89 -14.39 -3.77
C THR A 83 -1.63 -14.31 -4.60
N TYR A 84 -0.56 -13.81 -3.99
CA TYR A 84 0.75 -13.67 -4.61
C TYR A 84 1.75 -14.53 -3.87
N LYS A 85 2.53 -15.32 -4.61
CA LYS A 85 3.66 -16.06 -4.05
C LYS A 85 4.78 -15.07 -3.71
N LYS A 86 5.58 -15.42 -2.70
CA LYS A 86 6.73 -14.62 -2.26
C LYS A 86 7.61 -14.19 -3.42
N GLU A 87 7.90 -15.08 -4.35
CA GLU A 87 8.74 -14.79 -5.51
C GLU A 87 8.18 -13.64 -6.37
N GLN A 88 6.85 -13.47 -6.43
CA GLN A 88 6.19 -12.41 -7.19
C GLN A 88 6.41 -11.01 -6.59
N PHE A 89 6.75 -10.89 -5.31
CA PHE A 89 7.11 -9.62 -4.68
C PHE A 89 8.55 -9.19 -5.00
N TYR A 90 9.44 -10.15 -5.26
CA TYR A 90 10.86 -9.90 -5.51
C TYR A 90 11.21 -9.63 -6.99
N HIS A 91 10.20 -9.40 -7.83
CA HIS A 91 10.38 -8.96 -9.22
C HIS A 91 10.05 -7.47 -9.37
N LYS A 92 11.03 -6.65 -9.79
CA LYS A 92 10.91 -5.17 -9.91
C LYS A 92 9.95 -4.66 -11.00
N HIS A 93 9.11 -5.52 -11.51
CA HIS A 93 8.31 -5.22 -12.67
C HIS A 93 6.81 -5.17 -12.36
N THR A 94 6.37 -5.87 -11.32
CA THR A 94 5.08 -5.67 -10.65
C THR A 94 5.29 -5.96 -9.18
N ILE A 95 4.99 -5.00 -8.32
CA ILE A 95 4.60 -5.39 -6.98
C ILE A 95 3.09 -5.65 -7.12
N MET A 96 2.68 -6.91 -6.96
CA MET A 96 1.28 -7.36 -6.94
C MET A 96 0.51 -7.45 -8.29
N HIS A 97 1.14 -7.85 -9.41
CA HIS A 97 0.39 -8.34 -10.60
C HIS A 97 1.16 -9.44 -11.35
N GLU A 98 0.44 -10.30 -12.09
CA GLU A 98 0.96 -11.39 -12.91
C GLU A 98 1.91 -10.89 -14.00
N SER A 99 2.97 -11.69 -14.21
CA SER A 99 3.87 -11.67 -15.36
C SER A 99 4.81 -10.48 -15.48
N PHE A 100 5.89 -10.50 -14.68
CA PHE A 100 7.15 -9.96 -15.16
C PHE A 100 8.36 -10.69 -14.58
N LEU A 101 8.93 -11.56 -15.41
CA LEU A 101 10.05 -12.46 -15.11
C LEU A 101 11.38 -11.76 -15.37
N ALA A 102 11.80 -10.86 -14.49
CA ALA A 102 13.17 -10.36 -14.58
C ALA A 102 13.79 -10.14 -13.18
N PRO A 103 15.07 -10.48 -13.00
CA PRO A 103 15.83 -10.26 -11.76
C PRO A 103 15.70 -8.82 -11.24
N PHE A 104 15.86 -8.65 -9.92
CA PHE A 104 15.84 -7.35 -9.23
C PHE A 104 16.78 -6.28 -9.82
N TYR A 105 17.76 -6.71 -10.63
CA TYR A 105 18.82 -5.91 -11.24
C TYR A 105 18.59 -5.59 -12.73
N GLU A 106 17.52 -6.09 -13.36
CA GLU A 106 17.21 -5.80 -14.77
C GLU A 106 16.30 -4.57 -14.91
N ALA A 107 16.53 -3.78 -15.95
CA ALA A 107 15.83 -2.53 -16.19
C ALA A 107 14.36 -2.77 -16.57
N SER A 108 13.43 -2.10 -15.87
CA SER A 108 11.98 -2.17 -16.10
C SER A 108 11.43 -0.79 -16.50
N PRO A 109 10.40 -0.70 -17.37
CA PRO A 109 9.72 0.56 -17.68
C PRO A 109 9.22 1.32 -16.45
N ILE A 110 8.83 0.61 -15.38
CA ILE A 110 8.35 1.23 -14.13
C ILE A 110 9.44 2.00 -13.39
N MET A 111 10.72 1.68 -13.61
CA MET A 111 11.85 2.43 -13.05
C MET A 111 11.96 3.85 -13.64
N GLY A 112 11.29 4.12 -14.76
CA GLY A 112 11.17 5.46 -15.33
C GLY A 112 10.13 6.33 -14.64
N ILE A 113 9.27 5.75 -13.79
CA ILE A 113 8.28 6.52 -13.03
C ILE A 113 9.00 7.30 -11.94
N LYS A 114 8.95 8.62 -12.07
CA LYS A 114 9.46 9.56 -11.09
C LYS A 114 8.45 9.75 -9.96
N GLY A 115 8.97 10.04 -8.78
CA GLY A 115 8.17 10.29 -7.59
C GLY A 115 8.23 9.16 -6.55
N PRO A 116 7.77 9.45 -5.33
CA PRO A 116 7.27 10.76 -4.89
C PRO A 116 8.41 11.78 -4.77
N LEU A 117 8.12 13.07 -4.93
CA LEU A 117 9.12 14.15 -4.82
C LEU A 117 8.94 15.03 -3.58
N SER A 118 7.89 14.78 -2.79
CA SER A 118 7.64 15.43 -1.51
C SER A 118 6.64 14.60 -0.71
N VAL A 119 6.43 14.94 0.56
CA VAL A 119 5.41 14.35 1.43
C VAL A 119 3.97 14.74 1.05
N GLU A 120 3.81 15.74 0.17
CA GLU A 120 2.50 16.14 -0.39
C GLU A 120 2.08 15.29 -1.60
N ASP A 121 2.89 14.31 -1.99
CA ASP A 121 2.56 13.39 -3.08
C ASP A 121 1.43 12.44 -2.65
N ARG A 122 0.61 12.01 -3.62
CA ARG A 122 -0.50 11.07 -3.40
C ARG A 122 -0.08 9.75 -2.76
N TYR A 123 1.19 9.36 -2.90
CA TYR A 123 1.74 8.18 -2.20
C TYR A 123 1.63 8.29 -0.68
N PHE A 124 1.55 9.52 -0.15
CA PHE A 124 1.24 9.81 1.24
C PHE A 124 -0.21 10.28 1.39
N THR A 125 -0.60 11.34 0.68
CA THR A 125 -1.84 12.07 0.94
C THR A 125 -3.11 11.37 0.46
N GLU A 126 -2.99 10.34 -0.37
CA GLU A 126 -4.10 9.51 -0.86
C GLU A 126 -3.97 8.08 -0.34
N ASP A 127 -2.83 7.45 -0.57
CA ASP A 127 -2.66 6.01 -0.30
C ASP A 127 -2.71 5.67 1.20
N ILE A 128 -2.25 6.57 2.09
CA ILE A 128 -2.36 6.37 3.55
C ILE A 128 -3.80 6.57 4.03
N PRO A 129 -4.44 7.75 3.89
CA PRO A 129 -5.77 8.00 4.45
C PRO A 129 -6.89 7.22 3.75
N ILE A 130 -6.74 6.86 2.48
CA ILE A 130 -7.78 6.12 1.74
C ILE A 130 -7.50 4.63 1.74
N GLY A 131 -6.25 4.21 1.55
CA GLY A 131 -5.87 2.80 1.49
C GLY A 131 -5.61 2.20 2.86
N SER A 132 -4.51 2.60 3.49
CA SER A 132 -4.04 2.02 4.75
C SER A 132 -5.00 2.22 5.91
N VAL A 133 -5.59 3.42 6.05
CA VAL A 133 -6.54 3.69 7.14
C VAL A 133 -7.83 2.91 6.97
N THR A 134 -8.34 2.75 5.74
CA THR A 134 -9.51 1.88 5.49
C THR A 134 -9.22 0.44 5.90
N ALA A 135 -8.06 -0.10 5.53
CA ALA A 135 -7.65 -1.45 5.94
C ALA A 135 -7.53 -1.57 7.47
N TRP A 136 -6.95 -0.57 8.13
CA TRP A 136 -6.85 -0.53 9.59
C TRP A 136 -8.21 -0.47 10.28
N ARG A 137 -9.16 0.33 9.76
CA ARG A 137 -10.53 0.39 10.31
C ARG A 137 -11.28 -0.93 10.14
N LEU A 138 -11.17 -1.58 8.98
CA LEU A 138 -11.71 -2.93 8.79
C LEU A 138 -11.08 -3.92 9.78
N ALA A 139 -9.76 -3.87 9.97
CA ALA A 139 -9.09 -4.71 10.95
C ALA A 139 -9.62 -4.50 12.38
N ARG A 140 -9.83 -3.23 12.76
CA ARG A 140 -10.41 -2.86 14.05
C ARG A 140 -11.82 -3.40 14.24
N GLU A 141 -12.67 -3.29 13.21
CA GLU A 141 -14.06 -3.76 13.23
C GLU A 141 -14.13 -5.29 13.38
N PHE A 142 -13.26 -6.02 12.67
CA PHE A 142 -13.26 -7.48 12.66
C PHE A 142 -12.25 -8.12 13.64
N GLY A 143 -11.67 -7.33 14.55
CA GLY A 143 -10.80 -7.84 15.62
C GLY A 143 -9.46 -8.41 15.15
N VAL A 144 -8.92 -7.92 14.02
CA VAL A 144 -7.63 -8.34 13.45
C VAL A 144 -6.53 -7.36 13.86
N GLU A 145 -5.41 -7.86 14.38
CA GLU A 145 -4.24 -7.03 14.67
C GLU A 145 -3.42 -6.78 13.41
N VAL A 146 -3.11 -5.51 13.12
CA VAL A 146 -2.36 -5.08 11.92
C VAL A 146 -1.20 -4.15 12.27
N PRO A 147 -0.22 -4.62 13.07
CA PRO A 147 0.86 -3.77 13.57
C PRO A 147 1.72 -3.14 12.47
N VAL A 148 1.87 -3.76 11.30
CA VAL A 148 2.66 -3.20 10.19
C VAL A 148 1.92 -2.02 9.56
N ILE A 149 0.66 -2.21 9.16
CA ILE A 149 -0.20 -1.17 8.60
C ILE A 149 -0.33 -0.01 9.59
N GLU A 150 -0.62 -0.30 10.86
CA GLU A 150 -0.78 0.72 11.90
C GLU A 150 0.51 1.53 12.12
N SER A 151 1.68 0.88 12.13
CA SER A 151 2.97 1.56 12.29
C SER A 151 3.27 2.50 11.13
N LEU A 152 2.96 2.08 9.90
CA LEU A 152 3.16 2.89 8.71
C LEU A 152 2.24 4.11 8.68
N ILE A 153 0.98 3.97 9.10
CA ILE A 153 0.06 5.11 9.25
C ILE A 153 0.59 6.09 10.30
N LYS A 154 1.04 5.60 11.46
CA LYS A 154 1.62 6.45 12.54
C LYS A 154 2.83 7.23 12.04
N LEU A 155 3.78 6.56 11.39
CA LEU A 155 4.97 7.22 10.86
C LEU A 155 4.60 8.21 9.74
N GLY A 156 3.73 7.81 8.82
CA GLY A 156 3.25 8.68 7.75
C GLY A 156 2.55 9.94 8.27
N SER A 157 1.75 9.80 9.32
CA SER A 157 1.07 10.91 10.01
C SER A 157 2.08 11.91 10.57
N ILE A 158 3.11 11.42 11.27
CA ILE A 158 4.19 12.26 11.80
C ILE A 158 4.96 12.94 10.67
N ILE A 159 5.32 12.19 9.62
CA ILE A 159 6.08 12.68 8.46
C ILE A 159 5.31 13.81 7.76
N CYS A 160 3.99 13.67 7.58
CA CYS A 160 3.17 14.65 6.89
C CYS A 160 2.62 15.75 7.81
N GLY A 161 2.83 15.65 9.12
CA GLY A 161 2.25 16.58 10.10
C GLY A 161 0.71 16.56 10.12
N ARG A 162 0.09 15.41 9.82
CA ARG A 162 -1.36 15.21 9.69
C ARG A 162 -1.79 13.99 10.48
N ASP A 163 -2.97 14.01 11.08
CA ASP A 163 -3.49 12.80 11.73
C ASP A 163 -4.32 12.00 10.72
N PHE A 164 -3.69 11.02 10.08
CA PHE A 164 -4.40 10.20 9.09
C PHE A 164 -5.40 9.24 9.72
N PHE A 165 -5.32 8.92 11.03
CA PHE A 165 -6.37 8.13 11.67
C PHE A 165 -7.66 8.95 11.76
N GLU A 166 -7.56 10.25 12.04
CA GLU A 166 -8.72 11.16 12.07
C GLU A 166 -9.20 11.55 10.66
N GLU A 167 -8.29 11.89 9.75
CA GLU A 167 -8.62 12.40 8.41
C GLU A 167 -8.99 11.30 7.40
N GLY A 168 -8.55 10.06 7.66
CA GLY A 168 -8.74 8.96 6.73
C GLY A 168 -10.19 8.51 6.60
N ARG A 169 -10.49 7.89 5.46
CA ARG A 169 -11.85 7.45 5.12
C ARG A 169 -12.43 6.55 6.20
N THR A 170 -13.67 6.82 6.57
CA THR A 170 -14.42 6.14 7.62
C THR A 170 -15.26 4.99 7.07
N LEU A 171 -15.69 4.05 7.93
CA LEU A 171 -16.58 2.95 7.51
C LEU A 171 -18.00 3.47 7.23
N GLU A 172 -18.38 4.56 7.89
CA GLU A 172 -19.63 5.30 7.72
C GLU A 172 -19.72 5.88 6.30
N GLU A 173 -18.64 6.52 5.82
CA GLU A 173 -18.55 7.04 4.44
C GLU A 173 -18.58 5.93 3.39
N LEU A 174 -18.14 4.72 3.75
CA LEU A 174 -18.25 3.53 2.91
C LEU A 174 -19.63 2.86 2.97
N GLY A 175 -20.51 3.30 3.88
CA GLY A 175 -21.84 2.72 4.08
C GLY A 175 -21.81 1.33 4.70
N ILE A 176 -20.72 0.96 5.38
CA ILE A 176 -20.51 -0.38 5.97
C ILE A 176 -20.25 -0.33 7.48
N ALA A 177 -20.40 0.83 8.11
CA ALA A 177 -20.34 0.94 9.56
C ALA A 177 -21.40 0.05 10.22
N ASP A 178 -21.03 -0.52 11.37
CA ASP A 178 -21.86 -1.40 12.20
C ASP A 178 -22.38 -2.68 11.51
N LEU A 179 -21.94 -3.00 10.28
CA LEU A 179 -22.31 -4.23 9.62
C LEU A 179 -21.51 -5.40 10.19
N GLY A 180 -22.19 -6.32 10.85
CA GLY A 180 -21.61 -7.60 11.23
C GLY A 180 -21.16 -8.39 10.00
N ARG A 181 -20.30 -9.40 10.18
CA ARG A 181 -19.73 -10.21 9.09
C ARG A 181 -20.78 -10.70 8.08
N GLU A 182 -21.87 -11.30 8.57
CA GLU A 182 -22.92 -11.86 7.70
C GLU A 182 -23.66 -10.77 6.90
N GLU A 183 -23.93 -9.63 7.53
CA GLU A 183 -24.61 -8.49 6.92
C GLU A 183 -23.71 -7.83 5.87
N LEU A 184 -22.42 -7.69 6.18
CA LEU A 184 -21.43 -7.16 5.24
C LEU A 184 -21.30 -8.07 4.02
N ILE A 185 -21.13 -9.39 4.19
CA ILE A 185 -21.06 -10.32 3.04
C ILE A 185 -22.32 -10.22 2.20
N LYS A 186 -23.50 -10.20 2.83
CA LYS A 186 -24.79 -10.09 2.13
C LYS A 186 -24.90 -8.77 1.37
N TYR A 187 -24.46 -7.67 1.97
CA TYR A 187 -24.42 -6.36 1.32
C TYR A 187 -23.48 -6.33 0.12
N LEU A 188 -22.33 -7.02 0.19
CA LEU A 188 -21.32 -7.03 -0.87
C LEU A 188 -21.63 -7.96 -2.05
N ARG A 189 -22.39 -9.04 -1.82
CA ARG A 189 -22.71 -10.07 -2.82
C ARG A 189 -24.17 -10.05 -3.28
N GLY A 190 -25.01 -9.18 -2.70
CA GLY A 190 -26.41 -8.96 -3.10
C GLY A 190 -26.55 -7.88 -4.16
#